data_AF-A0A3P7L4F3-F1
#
_entry.id   AF-A0A3P7L4F3-F1
#
_cell.length_a   1.000
_cell.length_b   1.000
_cell.length_c   1.000
_cell.angle_alpha   90.00
_cell.angle_beta   90.00
_cell.angle_gamma   90.00
#
_symmetry.space_group_name_H-M   'P 1'
#
loop_
_entity.id
_entity.type
_entity.pdbx_description
1 polymer ?
#
loop_
_entity_poly.entity_id
_entity_poly.type
_entity_poly.pdbx_seq_one_letter_code
_entity_poly.pdbx_strand_id
1 'polypeptide(L)'
;MMMMNRQPSLHKPSIQGHRARIITGQRALRMNYAPCKAYNADFDGDEMNGHLVQSHIAQCEVAELANVGSNFLVPKDATPLLGLIQDHVVSGVLLTIRGRFLSKEDFMHLILAAFAYRTKRIDIPPPAMIKPRQLWSGKQVGNHS
;
A
#
# COMPACT_ATOMS: atom_id res chain seq x y z
N MET A 1 18.82 -0.39 4.11
CA MET A 1 17.72 0.60 4.01
C MET A 1 18.12 1.67 3.02
N MET A 2 17.19 2.23 2.26
CA MET A 2 17.44 3.37 1.38
C MET A 2 16.63 4.58 1.85
N MET A 3 17.22 5.77 1.83
CA MET A 3 16.44 7.00 1.98
C MET A 3 16.12 7.56 0.60
N MET A 4 14.87 7.93 0.39
CA MET A 4 14.41 8.50 -0.87
C MET A 4 13.96 9.94 -0.66
N ASN A 5 14.31 10.84 -1.58
CA ASN A 5 13.78 12.20 -1.59
C ASN A 5 13.52 12.71 -3.01
N ARG A 6 12.53 13.60 -3.15
CA ARG A 6 12.25 14.35 -4.38
C ARG A 6 12.63 15.81 -4.19
N GLN A 7 13.34 16.40 -5.14
CA GLN A 7 13.72 17.82 -5.07
C GLN A 7 12.59 18.72 -5.61
N PRO A 8 12.36 19.90 -5.01
CA PRO A 8 12.95 20.41 -3.76
C PRO A 8 12.31 19.78 -2.51
N SER A 9 13.13 19.47 -1.50
CA SER A 9 12.64 18.93 -0.21
C SER A 9 12.15 20.06 0.69
N LEU A 10 10.87 20.39 0.65
CA LEU A 10 10.28 21.50 1.42
C LEU A 10 9.95 21.14 2.87
N HIS A 11 9.68 19.86 3.15
CA HIS A 11 9.21 19.41 4.45
C HIS A 11 9.84 18.08 4.84
N LYS A 12 9.85 17.78 6.15
CA LYS A 12 10.37 16.52 6.71
C LYS A 12 9.85 15.25 5.99
N PRO A 13 8.56 15.15 5.60
CA PRO A 13 8.06 13.97 4.88
C PRO A 13 8.61 13.82 3.45
N SER A 14 9.27 14.83 2.89
CA SER A 14 9.86 14.77 1.55
C SER A 14 11.14 13.94 1.48
N ILE A 15 11.62 13.43 2.62
CA ILE A 15 12.69 12.43 2.71
C ILE A 15 12.31 11.33 3.70
N GLN A 16 12.21 10.07 3.23
CA GLN A 16 11.83 8.95 4.11
C GLN A 16 12.60 7.67 3.78
N GLY A 17 12.65 6.78 4.77
CA GLY A 17 13.26 5.46 4.68
C GLY A 17 12.36 4.44 4.01
N HIS A 18 12.89 3.78 2.98
CA HIS A 18 12.27 2.68 2.25
C HIS A 18 13.09 1.41 2.36
N ARG A 19 12.38 0.27 2.35
CA ARG A 19 13.00 -1.05 2.18
C ARG A 19 13.21 -1.30 0.69
N ALA A 20 14.46 -1.47 0.29
CA ALA A 20 14.81 -1.81 -1.09
C ALA A 20 14.36 -3.23 -1.44
N ARG A 21 13.72 -3.38 -2.61
CA ARG A 21 13.43 -4.67 -3.25
C ARG A 21 14.00 -4.61 -4.66
N ILE A 22 14.92 -5.53 -4.97
CA ILE A 22 15.55 -5.59 -6.28
C ILE A 22 14.56 -6.19 -7.28
N ILE A 23 14.31 -5.47 -8.37
CA ILE A 23 13.48 -5.92 -9.49
C ILE A 23 14.39 -5.91 -10.72
N THR A 24 14.60 -7.08 -11.32
CA THR A 24 15.44 -7.23 -12.51
C THR A 24 14.70 -6.78 -13.78
N GLY A 25 15.45 -6.30 -14.77
CA GLY A 25 14.90 -5.89 -16.07
C GLY A 25 14.21 -4.51 -16.11
N GLN A 26 14.22 -3.76 -15.00
CA GLN A 26 13.71 -2.39 -14.93
C GLN A 26 14.86 -1.38 -15.02
N ARG A 27 14.62 -0.26 -15.72
CA ARG A 27 15.59 0.85 -15.85
C ARG A 27 15.20 2.09 -15.02
N ALA A 28 13.99 2.11 -14.47
CA ALA A 28 13.47 3.19 -13.65
C ALA A 28 13.16 2.69 -12.22
N LEU A 29 13.21 3.60 -11.26
CA LEU A 29 12.76 3.35 -9.89
C LEU A 29 11.25 3.05 -9.89
N ARG A 30 10.86 2.01 -9.16
CA ARG A 30 9.44 1.72 -8.89
C ARG A 30 9.14 1.95 -7.42
N MET A 31 8.07 2.69 -7.14
CA MET A 31 7.56 2.93 -5.79
C MET A 31 6.05 2.72 -5.71
N ASN A 32 5.53 2.59 -4.49
CA ASN A 32 4.10 2.50 -4.23
C ASN A 32 3.45 3.89 -4.39
N TYR A 33 2.18 3.95 -4.82
CA TYR A 33 1.42 5.21 -4.97
C TYR A 33 1.09 5.89 -3.64
N ALA A 34 0.87 5.14 -2.56
CA ALA A 34 0.45 5.68 -1.28
C ALA A 34 1.38 6.77 -0.70
N PRO A 35 2.72 6.61 -0.71
CA PRO A 35 3.63 7.66 -0.23
C PRO A 35 3.84 8.81 -1.20
N CYS A 36 3.36 8.76 -2.45
CA CYS A 36 3.65 9.80 -3.45
C CYS A 36 3.18 11.20 -3.05
N LYS A 37 2.07 11.29 -2.31
CA LYS A 37 1.58 12.56 -1.75
C LYS A 37 2.61 13.23 -0.83
N ALA A 38 3.40 12.46 -0.08
CA ALA A 38 4.44 13.01 0.79
C ALA A 38 5.63 13.61 0.02
N TYR A 39 5.89 13.12 -1.20
CA TYR A 39 6.92 13.62 -2.10
C TYR A 39 6.38 14.65 -3.10
N ASN A 40 5.06 14.84 -3.16
CA ASN A 40 4.37 15.59 -4.19
C ASN A 40 4.71 15.09 -5.61
N ALA A 41 4.80 13.76 -5.78
CA ALA A 41 5.20 13.12 -7.04
C ALA A 41 3.98 12.62 -7.84
N ASP A 42 4.00 12.76 -9.17
CA ASP A 42 2.89 12.44 -10.07
C ASP A 42 3.26 11.50 -11.25
N PHE A 43 4.49 10.98 -11.29
CA PHE A 43 4.98 9.97 -12.25
C PHE A 43 4.96 10.38 -13.74
N ASP A 44 5.06 11.68 -14.02
CA ASP A 44 5.11 12.22 -15.39
C ASP A 44 6.52 12.32 -15.99
N GLY A 45 7.54 11.90 -15.24
CA GLY A 45 8.96 12.11 -15.55
C GLY A 45 9.81 12.52 -14.34
N ASP A 46 9.19 12.65 -13.16
CA ASP A 46 9.85 12.94 -11.89
C ASP A 46 11.14 12.15 -11.62
N GLU A 47 12.19 12.87 -11.23
CA GLU A 47 13.44 12.30 -10.73
C GLU A 47 13.47 12.30 -9.19
N MET A 48 13.97 11.21 -8.61
CA MET A 48 14.15 11.06 -7.17
C MET A 48 15.56 10.58 -6.85
N ASN A 49 16.11 11.08 -5.76
CA ASN A 49 17.41 10.67 -5.25
C ASN A 49 17.24 9.51 -4.27
N GLY A 50 18.09 8.48 -4.43
CA GLY A 50 18.17 7.35 -3.51
C GLY A 50 19.53 7.32 -2.80
N HIS A 51 19.50 7.38 -1.48
CA HIS A 51 20.70 7.37 -0.63
C HIS A 51 20.81 6.04 0.09
N LEU A 52 21.93 5.34 -0.12
CA LEU A 52 22.20 4.07 0.56
C LEU A 52 22.83 4.33 1.94
N VAL A 53 22.14 3.90 2.99
CA VAL A 53 22.57 4.10 4.38
C VAL A 53 23.60 3.04 4.76
N GLN A 54 24.85 3.45 5.05
CA GLN A 54 25.98 2.55 5.28
C GLN A 54 26.10 2.07 6.75
N SER A 55 25.91 2.97 7.72
CA SER A 55 26.08 2.64 9.15
C SER A 55 24.89 1.88 9.71
N HIS A 56 25.14 0.90 10.57
CA HIS A 56 24.08 0.14 11.24
C HIS A 56 23.20 1.02 12.13
N ILE A 57 23.79 1.97 12.86
CA ILE A 57 23.05 2.92 13.70
C ILE A 57 22.08 3.74 12.86
N ALA A 58 22.57 4.30 11.75
CA ALA A 58 21.74 5.07 10.83
C ALA A 58 20.67 4.20 10.15
N GLN A 59 20.96 2.93 9.84
CA GLN A 59 19.95 2.01 9.33
C GLN A 59 18.83 1.77 10.34
N CYS A 60 19.15 1.64 11.63
CA CYS A 60 18.16 1.51 12.70
C CYS A 60 17.30 2.77 12.84
N GLU A 61 17.92 3.97 12.85
CA GLU A 61 17.17 5.24 12.89
C GLU A 61 16.22 5.38 11.70
N VAL A 62 16.68 5.01 10.50
CA VAL A 62 15.86 5.06 9.29
C VAL A 62 14.75 4.01 9.32
N ALA A 63 15.00 2.83 9.90
CA ALA A 63 14.01 1.77 10.01
C ALA A 63 12.93 2.06 11.05
N GLU A 64 13.27 2.71 12.16
CA GLU A 64 12.32 2.92 13.27
C GLU A 64 11.68 4.33 13.23
N LEU A 65 12.47 5.36 12.93
CA LEU A 65 12.04 6.76 13.06
C LEU A 65 11.68 7.40 11.72
N ALA A 66 12.55 7.25 10.71
CA ALA A 66 12.38 7.92 9.42
C ALA A 66 11.64 7.08 8.38
N ASN A 67 11.15 5.90 8.72
CA ASN A 67 10.47 5.03 7.77
C ASN A 67 9.12 5.62 7.34
N VAL A 68 8.63 5.19 6.17
CA VAL A 68 7.35 5.66 5.61
C VAL A 68 6.16 5.45 6.57
N GLY A 69 6.08 4.27 7.21
CA GLY A 69 4.98 3.92 8.12
C GLY A 69 4.91 4.78 9.39
N SER A 70 6.06 5.11 9.98
CA SER A 70 6.17 6.00 11.15
C SER A 70 5.83 7.46 10.80
N ASN A 71 5.87 7.84 9.52
CA ASN A 71 5.56 9.19 9.03
C ASN A 71 4.19 9.27 8.32
N PHE A 72 3.19 8.56 8.85
CA PHE A 72 1.85 8.49 8.29
C PHE A 72 1.06 9.82 8.37
N LEU A 73 1.36 10.66 9.36
CA LEU A 73 0.65 11.92 9.61
C LEU A 73 1.52 13.14 9.29
N VAL A 74 0.91 14.21 8.78
CA VAL A 74 1.58 15.51 8.67
C VAL A 74 1.80 16.08 10.08
N PRO A 75 3.01 16.55 10.43
CA PRO A 75 3.25 17.14 11.76
C PRO A 75 2.45 18.42 12.06
N LYS A 76 2.01 19.14 11.02
CA LYS A 76 1.30 20.42 11.13
C LYS A 76 -0.12 20.27 11.69
N ASP A 77 -0.87 19.30 11.19
CA ASP A 77 -2.32 19.19 11.41
C ASP A 77 -2.80 17.76 11.64
N ALA A 78 -1.88 16.79 11.73
CA ALA A 78 -2.18 15.36 11.85
C ALA A 78 -3.06 14.81 10.71
N THR A 79 -3.07 15.45 9.54
CA THR A 79 -3.76 14.90 8.37
C THR A 79 -3.01 13.67 7.84
N PRO A 80 -3.69 12.58 7.43
CA PRO A 80 -3.03 11.42 6.85
C PRO A 80 -2.37 11.75 5.50
N LEU A 81 -1.10 11.39 5.38
CA LEU A 81 -0.29 11.50 4.15
C LEU A 81 -0.40 10.28 3.26
N LEU A 82 -0.46 9.10 3.87
CA LEU A 82 -0.53 7.82 3.17
C LEU A 82 -1.99 7.47 2.91
N GLY A 83 -2.32 7.23 1.65
CA GLY A 83 -3.66 6.83 1.27
C GLY A 83 -3.68 6.20 -0.11
N LEU A 84 -4.65 5.33 -0.33
CA LEU A 84 -4.94 4.81 -1.65
C LEU A 84 -5.66 5.90 -2.45
N ILE A 85 -5.24 6.09 -3.70
CA ILE A 85 -5.78 7.11 -4.60
C ILE A 85 -6.32 6.48 -5.89
N GLN A 86 -7.04 7.27 -6.68
CA GLN A 86 -7.48 6.93 -8.04
C GLN A 86 -8.23 5.58 -8.11
N ASP A 87 -7.70 4.62 -8.86
CA ASP A 87 -8.35 3.34 -9.18
C ASP A 87 -8.65 2.50 -7.95
N HIS A 88 -7.87 2.63 -6.89
CA HIS A 88 -8.14 1.92 -5.64
C HIS A 88 -9.43 2.40 -4.98
N VAL A 89 -9.74 3.71 -5.05
CA VAL A 89 -10.98 4.28 -4.52
C VAL A 89 -12.17 3.80 -5.34
N VAL A 90 -12.06 3.86 -6.67
CA VAL A 90 -13.10 3.38 -7.59
C VAL A 90 -13.36 1.88 -7.41
N SER A 91 -12.29 1.08 -7.36
CA SER A 91 -12.38 -0.37 -7.14
C SER A 91 -12.99 -0.70 -5.78
N GLY A 92 -12.64 0.05 -4.73
CA GLY A 92 -13.24 -0.09 -3.41
C GLY A 92 -14.75 0.13 -3.43
N VAL A 93 -15.22 1.17 -4.14
CA VAL A 93 -16.66 1.43 -4.31
C VAL A 93 -17.34 0.31 -5.10
N LEU A 94 -16.79 -0.07 -6.26
CA LEU A 94 -17.37 -1.12 -7.11
C LEU A 94 -17.40 -2.49 -6.42
N LEU A 95 -16.42 -2.78 -5.57
CA LEU A 95 -16.37 -4.02 -4.79
C LEU A 95 -17.38 -3.99 -3.65
N THR A 96 -17.56 -2.86 -2.97
CA THR A 96 -18.38 -2.77 -1.74
C THR A 96 -19.82 -2.30 -1.98
N ILE A 97 -20.19 -1.98 -3.23
CA ILE A 97 -21.56 -1.59 -3.58
C ILE A 97 -22.57 -2.68 -3.22
N ARG A 98 -23.74 -2.26 -2.73
CA ARG A 98 -24.81 -3.19 -2.34
C ARG A 98 -25.28 -3.97 -3.57
N GLY A 99 -25.45 -5.28 -3.41
CA GLY A 99 -25.86 -6.16 -4.50
C GLY A 99 -24.70 -6.73 -5.32
N ARG A 100 -23.44 -6.34 -5.04
CA ARG A 100 -22.28 -7.01 -5.62
C ARG A 100 -22.01 -8.33 -4.90
N PHE A 101 -22.22 -9.43 -5.63
CA PHE A 101 -21.95 -10.78 -5.18
C PHE A 101 -20.82 -11.40 -6.00
N LEU A 102 -20.02 -12.23 -5.34
CA LEU A 102 -18.88 -12.95 -5.89
C LEU A 102 -19.11 -14.44 -5.76
N SER A 103 -18.67 -15.20 -6.76
CA SER A 103 -18.60 -16.64 -6.67
C SER A 103 -17.52 -17.05 -5.65
N LYS A 104 -17.57 -18.30 -5.19
CA LYS A 104 -16.53 -18.85 -4.30
C LYS A 104 -15.12 -18.71 -4.90
N GLU A 105 -14.99 -18.98 -6.19
CA GLU A 105 -13.72 -18.95 -6.92
C GLU A 105 -13.16 -17.52 -6.99
N ASP A 106 -13.98 -16.55 -7.42
CA ASP A 106 -13.58 -15.14 -7.48
C ASP A 106 -13.20 -14.60 -6.10
N PHE A 107 -14.00 -14.95 -5.08
CA PHE A 107 -13.74 -14.53 -3.71
C PHE A 107 -12.40 -15.07 -3.21
N MET A 108 -12.16 -16.38 -3.39
CA MET A 108 -10.89 -17.00 -2.98
C MET A 108 -9.70 -16.44 -3.75
N HIS A 109 -9.86 -16.16 -5.05
CA HIS A 109 -8.82 -15.56 -5.86
C HIS A 109 -8.44 -14.16 -5.35
N LEU A 110 -9.43 -13.31 -5.04
CA LEU A 110 -9.20 -11.98 -4.49
C LEU A 110 -8.50 -12.03 -3.12
N ILE A 111 -8.94 -12.94 -2.24
CA ILE A 111 -8.33 -13.10 -0.91
C ILE A 111 -6.88 -13.59 -1.04
N LEU A 112 -6.62 -14.58 -1.88
CA LEU A 112 -5.26 -15.08 -2.09
C LEU A 112 -4.34 -14.00 -2.69
N ALA A 113 -4.83 -13.22 -3.66
CA ALA A 113 -4.08 -12.13 -4.25
C ALA A 113 -3.76 -11.03 -3.21
N ALA A 114 -4.72 -10.66 -2.37
CA ALA A 114 -4.54 -9.64 -1.33
C ALA A 114 -3.58 -10.08 -0.21
N PHE A 115 -3.59 -11.37 0.15
CA PHE A 115 -2.82 -11.92 1.26
C PHE A 115 -1.69 -12.86 0.82
N ALA A 116 -1.19 -12.72 -0.42
CA ALA A 116 -0.22 -13.65 -1.01
C ALA A 116 1.07 -13.86 -0.18
N TYR A 117 1.44 -12.88 0.65
CA TYR A 117 2.63 -12.95 1.52
C TYR A 117 2.33 -13.48 2.94
N ARG A 118 1.08 -13.81 3.27
CA ARG A 118 0.68 -14.33 4.58
C ARG A 118 0.91 -15.84 4.61
N THR A 119 1.68 -16.31 5.60
CA THR A 119 1.98 -17.75 5.78
C THR A 119 0.95 -18.47 6.66
N LYS A 120 0.12 -17.73 7.40
CA LYS A 120 -0.94 -18.27 8.25
C LYS A 120 -2.16 -18.64 7.42
N ARG A 121 -2.86 -19.69 7.84
CA ARG A 121 -4.16 -20.08 7.27
C ARG A 121 -5.12 -18.88 7.33
N ILE A 122 -5.81 -18.64 6.22
CA ILE A 122 -6.81 -17.57 6.11
C ILE A 122 -8.18 -18.16 6.41
N ASP A 123 -8.87 -17.58 7.38
CA ASP A 123 -10.24 -17.96 7.71
C ASP A 123 -11.24 -17.27 6.78
N ILE A 124 -12.00 -18.08 6.05
CA ILE A 124 -12.97 -17.64 5.04
C ILE A 124 -14.36 -17.60 5.71
N PRO A 125 -15.17 -16.55 5.50
CA PRO A 125 -16.42 -16.40 6.21
C PRO A 125 -17.49 -17.27 5.54
N PRO A 126 -18.58 -17.59 6.22
CA PRO A 126 -19.72 -18.22 5.56
C PRO A 126 -20.24 -17.32 4.42
N PRO A 127 -20.78 -17.89 3.33
CA PRO A 127 -21.32 -17.11 2.24
C PRO A 127 -22.52 -16.27 2.71
N ALA A 128 -22.63 -15.04 2.22
CA ALA A 128 -23.76 -14.16 2.49
C ALA A 128 -25.09 -14.71 1.94
N MET A 129 -25.03 -15.53 0.89
CA MET A 129 -26.19 -16.20 0.30
C MET A 129 -25.86 -17.68 0.08
N ILE A 130 -26.73 -18.58 0.56
CA ILE A 130 -26.51 -20.04 0.45
C ILE A 130 -27.31 -20.65 -0.71
N LYS A 131 -28.52 -20.16 -0.96
CA LYS A 131 -29.42 -20.62 -2.04
C LYS A 131 -29.82 -19.43 -2.93
N PRO A 132 -30.01 -19.62 -4.25
CA PRO A 132 -29.86 -20.87 -5.01
C PRO A 132 -28.39 -21.26 -5.28
N ARG A 133 -27.44 -20.31 -5.11
CA ARG A 133 -26.00 -20.53 -5.24
C ARG A 133 -25.29 -19.89 -4.05
N GLN A 134 -24.18 -20.50 -3.63
CA GLN A 134 -23.30 -19.92 -2.61
C GLN A 134 -22.58 -18.69 -3.16
N LEU A 135 -22.84 -17.53 -2.57
CA LEU A 135 -22.27 -16.25 -2.98
C LEU A 135 -21.78 -15.46 -1.77
N TRP A 136 -20.67 -14.74 -1.98
CA TRP A 136 -20.08 -13.84 -1.00
C TRP A 136 -20.35 -12.40 -1.41
N SER A 137 -20.69 -11.55 -0.46
CA SER A 137 -20.80 -10.11 -0.72
C SER A 137 -19.41 -9.51 -0.84
N GLY A 138 -19.22 -8.54 -1.74
CA GLY A 138 -17.94 -7.84 -1.85
C GLY A 138 -17.54 -7.10 -0.57
N LYS A 139 -18.50 -6.77 0.31
CA LYS A 139 -18.22 -6.25 1.67
C LYS A 139 -17.52 -7.27 2.57
N GLN A 140 -17.75 -8.56 2.37
CA GLN A 140 -17.10 -9.61 3.16
C GLN A 140 -15.60 -9.68 2.88
N VAL A 141 -15.15 -9.26 1.70
CA VAL A 141 -13.71 -9.20 1.36
C VAL A 141 -12.95 -8.28 2.30
N GLY A 142 -13.55 -7.15 2.71
CA GLY A 142 -12.90 -6.16 3.59
C GLY A 142 -12.93 -6.51 5.08
N ASN A 143 -13.78 -7.44 5.51
CA ASN A 143 -14.00 -7.75 6.94
C ASN A 143 -13.19 -8.96 7.44
N HIS A 144 -12.09 -9.30 6.76
CA HIS A 144 -11.17 -10.36 7.18
C HIS A 144 -10.08 -9.81 8.09
N SER A 145 -10.34 -9.81 9.41
CA SER A 145 -9.34 -9.57 10.46
C SER A 145 -8.87 -10.88 11.08
#